data_AF-A0AAE5TWI3-F1
#
_entry.id   AF-A0AAE5TWI3-F1
#
_cell.length_a   1.000
_cell.length_b   1.000
_cell.length_c   1.000
_cell.angle_alpha   90.00
_cell.angle_beta   90.00
_cell.angle_gamma   90.00
#
_symmetry.space_group_name_H-M   'P 1'
#
loop_
_entity.id
_entity.type
_entity.pdbx_description
1 polymer ?
#
loop_
_entity_poly.entity_id
_entity_poly.type
_entity_poly.pdbx_seq_one_letter_code
_entity_poly.pdbx_strand_id
1 'polypeptide(L)'
;MASYSIDDAIRELAPVLGKAPAGAVRAEWTATTLQAGHSSRTGGYVDAKGKHIRQDSTQPLGIIEEVVEKLDAAATERFNTVVIRWKKPRFPLMRAQLTLETTYDQSIVPRGPDDPIYEASAAARRAFWQSRGLVQEGFAVERATANIYNQTKWFGPHRRILAIHAPEMLTLATDGLSTPWAGISDQENGVECELFMEFNAATMDAEEIGNWGNLLISIGDLVADGHRVARDVDKHGAILFCRLTDDYRPMTRIMLSRDPDRIDGLPFGAAPLIRATPIAEAEIEGHDLSEEWGATAARAALAKRGILQQPT
;
A
#
# COMPACT_ATOMS: atom_id res chain seq x y z
N MET A 1 34.34 26.87 -0.45
CA MET A 1 32.94 27.35 -0.40
C MET A 1 32.36 26.94 0.93
N ALA A 2 31.62 27.80 1.64
CA ALA A 2 30.99 27.42 2.90
C ALA A 2 29.86 26.41 2.64
N SER A 3 29.72 25.41 3.50
CA SER A 3 28.60 24.45 3.44
C SER A 3 27.29 25.17 3.75
N TYR A 4 26.21 24.80 3.08
CA TYR A 4 24.87 25.38 3.31
C TYR A 4 24.41 25.08 4.75
N SER A 5 23.91 26.09 5.46
CA SER A 5 23.58 25.99 6.89
C SER A 5 22.09 26.27 7.17
N ILE A 6 21.65 25.96 8.40
CA ILE A 6 20.30 26.32 8.88
C ILE A 6 20.05 27.84 8.78
N ASP A 7 21.08 28.66 9.02
CA ASP A 7 20.94 30.12 8.91
C ASP A 7 20.73 30.58 7.46
N ASP A 8 21.33 29.88 6.49
CA ASP A 8 21.10 30.13 5.07
C ASP A 8 19.69 29.72 4.65
N ALA A 9 19.23 28.55 5.12
CA ALA A 9 17.85 28.10 4.97
C ALA A 9 16.83 29.11 5.51
N ILE A 10 17.04 29.60 6.74
CA ILE A 10 16.19 30.63 7.36
C ILE A 10 16.18 31.92 6.52
N ARG A 11 17.35 32.32 5.99
CA ARG A 11 17.48 33.53 5.15
C ARG A 11 16.72 33.41 3.84
N GLU A 12 16.75 32.25 3.19
CA GLU A 12 16.02 31.97 1.95
C GLU A 12 14.50 31.85 2.17
N LEU A 13 14.06 31.26 3.28
CA LEU A 13 12.64 31.08 3.62
C LEU A 13 11.97 32.38 4.07
N ALA A 14 12.67 33.25 4.81
CA ALA A 14 12.12 34.47 5.40
C ALA A 14 11.33 35.39 4.44
N PRO A 15 11.80 35.72 3.22
CA PRO A 15 11.05 36.59 2.30
C PRO A 15 9.78 35.93 1.74
N VAL A 16 9.74 34.60 1.66
CA VAL A 16 8.57 33.86 1.17
C VAL A 16 7.55 33.68 2.29
N LEU A 17 7.96 33.15 3.44
CA LEU A 17 7.08 32.93 4.59
C LEU A 17 6.65 34.25 5.27
N GLY A 18 7.40 35.32 5.06
CA GLY A 18 7.03 36.67 5.47
C GLY A 18 5.79 37.22 4.75
N LYS A 19 5.42 36.69 3.58
CA LYS A 19 4.20 37.04 2.84
C LYS A 19 2.97 36.25 3.35
N ALA A 20 2.90 36.08 4.66
CA ALA A 20 1.84 35.31 5.31
C ALA A 20 0.43 35.85 4.95
N PRO A 21 -0.57 34.97 4.77
CA PRO A 21 -1.95 35.37 4.54
C PRO A 21 -2.49 36.30 5.64
N ALA A 22 -3.45 37.16 5.27
CA ALA A 22 -4.11 38.04 6.22
C ALA A 22 -4.73 37.24 7.38
N GLY A 23 -4.48 37.69 8.61
CA GLY A 23 -4.97 37.03 9.83
C GLY A 23 -4.03 35.96 10.41
N ALA A 24 -2.97 35.55 9.70
CA ALA A 24 -2.00 34.60 10.23
C ALA A 24 -1.21 35.18 11.40
N VAL A 25 -1.03 34.39 12.46
CA VAL A 25 -0.21 34.79 13.64
C VAL A 25 0.97 33.84 13.89
N ARG A 26 0.85 32.58 13.44
CA ARG A 26 1.89 31.57 13.48
C ARG A 26 1.70 30.59 12.32
N ALA A 27 2.75 29.84 12.01
CA ALA A 27 2.69 28.70 11.11
C ALA A 27 3.72 27.68 11.52
N GLU A 28 3.42 26.42 11.20
CA GLU A 28 4.34 25.31 11.35
C GLU A 28 4.23 24.44 10.10
N TRP A 29 5.38 24.03 9.57
CA TRP A 29 5.48 23.02 8.54
C TRP A 29 6.43 21.93 9.01
N THR A 30 6.04 20.69 8.73
CA THR A 30 6.90 19.53 8.89
C THR A 30 7.20 18.98 7.51
N ALA A 31 8.48 18.81 7.21
CA ALA A 31 8.97 18.15 5.99
C ALA A 31 9.80 16.92 6.35
N THR A 32 9.63 15.83 5.60
CA THR A 32 10.43 14.60 5.76
C THR A 32 11.34 14.38 4.56
N THR A 33 12.56 13.86 4.74
CA THR A 33 13.53 13.69 3.63
C THR A 33 13.61 12.28 3.04
N LEU A 34 13.10 11.25 3.73
CA LEU A 34 13.41 9.85 3.38
C LEU A 34 12.29 9.04 2.70
N GLN A 35 11.07 9.55 2.54
CA GLN A 35 10.00 8.75 1.91
C GLN A 35 10.20 8.63 0.39
N ALA A 36 10.64 7.47 -0.10
CA ALA A 36 10.58 7.06 -1.53
C ALA A 36 10.86 8.16 -2.60
N GLY A 37 11.83 9.05 -2.36
CA GLY A 37 12.17 10.14 -3.31
C GLY A 37 11.20 11.33 -3.32
N HIS A 38 10.28 11.43 -2.37
CA HIS A 38 9.34 12.53 -2.21
C HIS A 38 9.41 13.12 -0.80
N SER A 39 9.82 14.38 -0.70
CA SER A 39 9.63 15.14 0.53
C SER A 39 8.14 15.45 0.70
N SER A 40 7.48 14.82 1.67
CA SER A 40 6.13 15.22 2.05
C SER A 40 6.20 16.46 2.95
N ARG A 41 5.37 17.47 2.66
CA ARG A 41 5.22 18.67 3.48
C ARG A 41 3.81 18.75 4.02
N THR A 42 3.66 18.80 5.34
CA THR A 42 2.38 19.05 6.01
C THR A 42 2.45 20.34 6.83
N GLY A 43 1.28 20.91 7.12
CA GLY A 43 1.16 22.13 7.94
C GLY A 43 0.72 23.37 7.15
N GLY A 44 0.83 24.53 7.79
CA GLY A 44 0.35 25.81 7.24
C GLY A 44 0.16 26.90 8.27
N TYR A 45 -0.33 28.05 7.81
CA TYR A 45 -0.63 29.19 8.67
C TYR A 45 -1.89 28.95 9.50
N VAL A 46 -1.89 29.46 10.72
CA VAL A 46 -3.07 29.50 11.58
C VAL A 46 -3.32 30.90 12.14
N ASP A 47 -4.59 31.17 12.42
CA ASP A 47 -5.04 32.41 13.05
C ASP A 47 -4.85 32.39 14.59
N ALA A 48 -5.25 33.46 15.26
CA ALA A 48 -5.17 33.60 16.72
C ALA A 48 -6.01 32.57 17.49
N LYS A 49 -7.00 31.94 16.84
CA LYS A 49 -7.84 30.88 17.41
C LYS A 49 -7.29 29.49 17.09
N GLY A 50 -6.17 29.40 16.38
CA GLY A 50 -5.55 28.14 15.97
C GLY A 50 -6.20 27.50 14.74
N LYS A 51 -7.08 28.21 14.02
CA LYS A 51 -7.71 27.68 12.80
C LYS A 51 -6.78 27.82 11.61
N HIS A 52 -6.68 26.77 10.78
CA HIS A 52 -5.95 26.82 9.52
C HIS A 52 -6.51 27.88 8.57
N ILE A 53 -5.61 28.68 8.03
CA ILE A 53 -5.92 29.68 7.02
C ILE A 53 -5.65 29.07 5.64
N ARG A 54 -6.66 29.14 4.76
CA ARG A 54 -6.51 28.68 3.39
C ARG A 54 -5.43 29.49 2.69
N GLN A 55 -4.40 28.81 2.21
CA GLN A 55 -3.36 29.41 1.40
C GLN A 55 -3.84 29.54 -0.05
N ASP A 56 -3.51 30.65 -0.70
CA ASP A 56 -3.79 30.82 -2.12
C ASP A 56 -2.85 29.93 -2.95
N SER A 57 -3.40 29.23 -3.93
CA SER A 57 -2.67 28.31 -4.82
C SER A 57 -1.57 29.01 -5.65
N THR A 58 -1.61 30.34 -5.75
CA THR A 58 -0.65 31.17 -6.47
C THR A 58 0.65 31.44 -5.69
N GLN A 59 0.73 31.02 -4.43
CA GLN A 59 1.93 31.10 -3.59
C GLN A 59 2.41 29.70 -3.16
N PRO A 60 2.85 28.84 -4.10
CA PRO A 60 3.33 27.52 -3.78
C PRO A 60 4.59 27.60 -2.91
N LEU A 61 4.59 26.87 -1.79
CA LEU A 61 5.72 26.80 -0.85
C LEU A 61 6.79 25.78 -1.30
N GLY A 62 7.01 25.62 -2.61
CA GLY A 62 8.04 24.72 -3.16
C GLY A 62 9.45 25.05 -2.65
N ILE A 63 9.68 26.29 -2.25
CA ILE A 63 10.94 26.72 -1.59
C ILE A 63 11.26 25.91 -0.32
N ILE A 64 10.26 25.38 0.39
CA ILE A 64 10.50 24.53 1.56
C ILE A 64 11.19 23.23 1.13
N GLU A 65 10.75 22.64 0.01
CA GLU A 65 11.31 21.41 -0.54
C GLU A 65 12.76 21.66 -1.01
N GLU A 66 12.97 22.75 -1.77
CA GLU A 66 14.33 23.16 -2.23
C GLU A 66 15.31 23.40 -1.07
N VAL A 67 14.87 24.07 0.00
CA VAL A 67 15.71 24.34 1.17
C VAL A 67 16.04 23.06 1.93
N VAL A 68 15.08 22.15 2.05
CA VAL A 68 15.28 20.83 2.69
C VAL A 68 16.27 20.00 1.88
N GLU A 69 16.20 19.98 0.55
CA GLU A 69 17.17 19.30 -0.33
C GLU A 69 18.58 19.87 -0.17
N LYS A 70 18.73 21.20 -0.12
CA LYS A 70 20.04 21.84 0.11
C LYS A 70 20.61 21.53 1.49
N LEU A 71 19.76 21.50 2.52
CA LEU A 71 20.18 21.11 3.88
C LEU A 71 20.65 19.66 3.92
N ASP A 72 19.94 18.75 3.25
CA ASP A 72 20.29 17.32 3.20
C ASP A 72 21.63 17.12 2.48
N ALA A 73 21.82 17.76 1.32
CA ALA A 73 23.06 17.71 0.56
C ALA A 73 24.29 18.27 1.30
N ALA A 74 24.07 19.18 2.24
CA ALA A 74 25.12 19.84 3.03
C ALA A 74 25.31 19.23 4.43
N ALA A 75 24.48 18.26 4.81
CA ALA A 75 24.40 17.73 6.17
C ALA A 75 25.66 16.95 6.56
N THR A 76 26.17 17.20 7.76
CA THR A 76 27.22 16.38 8.38
C THR A 76 26.67 15.31 9.32
N GLU A 77 25.48 15.56 9.88
CA GLU A 77 24.71 14.61 10.68
C GLU A 77 23.40 14.26 9.95
N ARG A 78 22.97 13.01 10.06
CA ARG A 78 21.71 12.58 9.43
C ARG A 78 20.53 13.24 10.11
N PHE A 79 19.55 13.68 9.32
CA PHE A 79 18.22 14.07 9.77
C PHE A 79 17.18 13.53 8.79
N ASN A 80 15.95 13.38 9.25
CA ASN A 80 14.84 12.97 8.38
C ASN A 80 13.55 13.74 8.60
N THR A 81 13.58 14.69 9.55
CA THR A 81 12.50 15.62 9.85
C THR A 81 13.06 17.03 9.91
N VAL A 82 12.37 17.96 9.27
CA VAL A 82 12.63 19.39 9.34
C VAL A 82 11.36 20.09 9.80
N VAL A 83 11.43 20.81 10.91
CA VAL A 83 10.31 21.60 11.43
C VAL A 83 10.61 23.08 11.25
N ILE A 84 9.78 23.74 10.46
CA ILE A 84 9.88 25.17 10.17
C ILE A 84 8.75 25.88 10.91
N ARG A 85 9.10 26.80 11.82
CA ARG A 85 8.11 27.59 12.56
C ARG A 85 8.25 29.05 12.24
N TRP A 86 7.13 29.66 11.85
CA TRP A 86 7.02 31.09 11.62
C TRP A 86 6.11 31.72 12.66
N LYS A 87 6.49 32.91 13.15
CA LYS A 87 5.70 33.67 14.10
C LYS A 87 5.65 35.13 13.69
N LYS A 88 4.43 35.68 13.68
CA LYS A 88 4.18 37.09 13.37
C LYS A 88 4.94 38.00 14.36
N PRO A 89 5.56 39.08 13.88
CA PRO A 89 6.18 40.07 14.77
C PRO A 89 5.15 40.71 15.69
N ARG A 90 5.58 41.04 16.92
CA ARG A 90 4.73 41.74 17.91
C ARG A 90 4.49 43.21 17.56
N PHE A 91 5.45 43.84 16.86
CA PHE A 91 5.40 45.26 16.52
C PHE A 91 5.47 45.48 15.01
N PRO A 92 4.82 46.54 14.49
CA PRO A 92 5.01 46.99 13.11
C PRO A 92 6.51 47.25 12.85
N LEU A 93 6.98 46.94 11.63
CA LEU A 93 8.38 47.09 11.17
C LEU A 93 9.40 46.05 11.70
N MET A 94 9.04 45.19 12.67
CA MET A 94 9.88 44.05 13.02
C MET A 94 9.74 42.92 12.00
N ARG A 95 10.81 42.16 11.79
CA ARG A 95 10.77 40.93 10.99
C ARG A 95 10.05 39.82 11.75
N ALA A 96 9.37 38.94 11.03
CA ALA A 96 8.85 37.71 11.60
C ALA A 96 9.98 36.84 12.15
N GLN A 97 9.68 36.12 13.22
CA GLN A 97 10.59 35.12 13.75
C GLN A 97 10.41 33.84 12.95
N LEU A 98 11.51 33.33 12.41
CA LEU A 98 11.55 32.03 11.74
C LEU A 98 12.58 31.17 12.48
N THR A 99 12.19 29.94 12.82
CA THR A 99 13.09 28.93 13.36
C THR A 99 12.99 27.68 12.51
N LEU A 100 14.10 26.98 12.37
CA LEU A 100 14.19 25.72 11.67
C LEU A 100 14.97 24.75 12.56
N GLU A 101 14.39 23.59 12.79
CA GLU A 101 15.00 22.50 13.55
C GLU A 101 15.07 21.27 12.67
N THR A 102 16.21 20.59 12.67
CA THR A 102 16.39 19.28 12.06
C THR A 102 16.46 18.23 13.16
N THR A 103 15.75 17.11 12.99
CA THR A 103 15.81 15.97 13.89
C THR A 103 15.89 14.68 13.09
N TYR A 104 16.46 13.67 13.72
CA TYR A 104 16.48 12.31 13.20
C TYR A 104 15.53 11.45 14.04
N ASP A 105 14.44 11.02 13.43
CA ASP A 105 13.47 10.13 14.04
C ASP A 105 13.64 8.73 13.43
N GLN A 106 14.19 7.80 14.20
CA GLN A 106 14.41 6.42 13.77
C GLN A 106 13.11 5.72 13.36
N SER A 107 11.95 6.14 13.90
CA SER A 107 10.65 5.50 13.63
C SER A 107 10.12 5.78 12.23
N ILE A 108 10.55 6.85 11.57
CA ILE A 108 10.15 7.20 10.20
C ILE A 108 11.20 6.85 9.16
N VAL A 109 12.28 6.19 9.56
CA VAL A 109 13.30 5.70 8.63
C VAL A 109 12.67 4.61 7.78
N PRO A 110 12.67 4.76 6.46
CA PRO A 110 12.19 3.71 5.57
C PRO A 110 12.92 2.39 5.79
N ARG A 111 12.17 1.30 5.66
CA ARG A 111 12.76 -0.04 5.69
C ARG A 111 13.76 -0.19 4.54
N GLY A 112 14.98 -0.54 4.91
CA GLY A 112 16.04 -0.91 3.96
C GLY A 112 15.86 -2.36 3.50
N PRO A 113 16.54 -2.78 2.43
CA PRO A 113 16.40 -4.12 1.85
C PRO A 113 16.75 -5.27 2.81
N ASP A 114 17.59 -5.00 3.81
CA ASP A 114 18.04 -5.99 4.80
C ASP A 114 17.18 -6.00 6.08
N ASP A 115 16.01 -5.36 6.07
CA ASP A 115 15.13 -5.35 7.24
C ASP A 115 14.66 -6.79 7.56
N PRO A 116 14.92 -7.31 8.78
CA PRO A 116 14.55 -8.67 9.16
C PRO A 116 13.04 -8.94 9.08
N ILE A 117 12.22 -7.89 9.00
CA ILE A 117 10.79 -8.01 8.88
C ILE A 117 10.34 -8.71 7.59
N TYR A 118 11.13 -8.61 6.52
CA TYR A 118 10.81 -9.27 5.26
C TYR A 118 10.87 -10.79 5.40
N GLU A 119 11.91 -11.32 6.03
CA GLU A 119 12.02 -12.76 6.29
C GLU A 119 10.96 -13.21 7.30
N ALA A 120 10.69 -12.42 8.35
CA ALA A 120 9.63 -12.73 9.30
C ALA A 120 8.25 -12.83 8.62
N SER A 121 7.95 -11.89 7.72
CA SER A 121 6.72 -11.88 6.92
C SER A 121 6.64 -13.10 5.99
N ALA A 122 7.72 -13.41 5.28
CA ALA A 122 7.80 -14.58 4.40
C ALA A 122 7.68 -15.91 5.16
N ALA A 123 8.29 -16.01 6.34
CA ALA A 123 8.21 -17.19 7.18
C ALA A 123 6.79 -17.45 7.69
N ALA A 124 6.07 -16.40 8.11
CA ALA A 124 4.67 -16.51 8.55
C ALA A 124 3.76 -17.02 7.42
N ARG A 125 3.86 -16.43 6.22
CA ARG A 125 3.11 -16.91 5.04
C ARG A 125 3.45 -18.34 4.68
N ARG A 126 4.74 -18.69 4.64
CA ARG A 126 5.20 -20.03 4.32
C ARG A 126 4.63 -21.07 5.29
N ALA A 127 4.70 -20.80 6.59
CA ALA A 127 4.14 -21.67 7.62
C ALA A 127 2.63 -21.86 7.42
N PHE A 128 1.91 -20.77 7.14
CA PHE A 128 0.48 -20.82 6.85
C PHE A 128 0.17 -21.71 5.62
N TRP A 129 0.82 -21.47 4.48
CA TRP A 129 0.55 -22.23 3.26
C TRP A 129 0.94 -23.71 3.37
N GLN A 130 2.05 -24.00 4.05
CA GLN A 130 2.46 -25.38 4.35
C GLN A 130 1.48 -26.10 5.29
N SER A 131 0.77 -25.38 6.15
CA SER A 131 -0.27 -25.99 6.98
C SER A 131 -1.50 -26.44 6.18
N ARG A 132 -1.73 -25.86 5.00
CA ARG A 132 -2.88 -26.18 4.12
C ARG A 132 -2.61 -27.32 3.15
N GLY A 133 -1.35 -27.72 2.95
CA GLY A 133 -0.99 -28.84 2.08
C GLY A 133 0.47 -28.82 1.65
N LEU A 134 0.80 -29.70 0.71
CA LEU A 134 2.15 -29.80 0.16
C LEU A 134 2.38 -28.71 -0.89
N VAL A 135 3.27 -27.76 -0.58
CA VAL A 135 3.69 -26.73 -1.53
C VAL A 135 4.54 -27.36 -2.64
N GLN A 136 4.12 -27.21 -3.89
CA GLN A 136 4.82 -27.74 -5.05
C GLN A 136 6.18 -27.06 -5.22
N GLU A 137 7.24 -27.86 -5.26
CA GLU A 137 8.58 -27.39 -5.53
C GLU A 137 8.74 -26.99 -6.99
N GLY A 138 9.45 -25.88 -7.23
CA GLY A 138 9.82 -25.45 -8.56
C GLY A 138 8.67 -24.97 -9.46
N PHE A 139 7.44 -24.84 -8.93
CA PHE A 139 6.29 -24.27 -9.64
C PHE A 139 6.66 -22.88 -10.21
N ALA A 140 6.39 -22.71 -11.50
CA ALA A 140 7.14 -21.79 -12.36
C ALA A 140 6.30 -20.65 -12.93
N VAL A 141 5.12 -20.40 -12.38
CA VAL A 141 4.25 -19.33 -12.91
C VAL A 141 4.86 -17.94 -12.70
N GLU A 142 5.87 -17.82 -11.85
CA GLU A 142 6.89 -16.79 -12.02
C GLU A 142 8.29 -17.27 -11.64
N ARG A 143 9.07 -17.70 -12.65
CA ARG A 143 10.53 -17.66 -12.57
C ARG A 143 11.06 -16.42 -13.26
N ALA A 144 10.88 -15.26 -12.62
CA ALA A 144 11.90 -14.23 -12.71
C ALA A 144 12.79 -14.36 -11.48
N THR A 145 14.08 -14.05 -11.62
CA THR A 145 15.00 -13.90 -10.51
C THR A 145 14.35 -13.03 -9.42
N ALA A 146 14.47 -13.43 -8.16
CA ALA A 146 14.07 -12.64 -6.99
C ALA A 146 14.27 -11.13 -7.24
N ASN A 147 13.19 -10.35 -7.23
CA ASN A 147 13.29 -8.91 -7.44
C ASN A 147 13.81 -8.26 -6.14
N ILE A 148 15.09 -7.95 -6.12
CA ILE A 148 15.82 -7.43 -4.95
C ILE A 148 15.74 -5.89 -4.79
N TYR A 149 15.04 -5.14 -5.67
CA TYR A 149 15.13 -3.66 -5.73
C TYR A 149 13.81 -2.87 -5.70
N ASN A 150 12.70 -3.50 -5.31
CA ASN A 150 11.42 -2.94 -4.88
C ASN A 150 10.91 -1.54 -5.34
N GLN A 151 10.18 -1.41 -6.48
CA GLN A 151 9.18 -0.32 -6.66
C GLN A 151 7.75 -0.68 -7.19
N THR A 152 7.52 -1.91 -7.70
CA THR A 152 6.38 -2.91 -7.59
C THR A 152 6.59 -3.89 -8.76
N LYS A 153 6.33 -5.21 -8.71
CA LYS A 153 5.11 -5.98 -8.43
C LYS A 153 5.42 -7.17 -7.48
N TRP A 154 5.02 -7.10 -6.20
CA TRP A 154 5.17 -8.16 -5.17
C TRP A 154 6.59 -8.42 -4.64
N PHE A 155 7.08 -7.52 -3.80
CA PHE A 155 8.45 -7.39 -3.30
C PHE A 155 9.05 -8.55 -2.49
N GLY A 156 10.37 -8.77 -2.67
CA GLY A 156 11.23 -9.76 -1.99
C GLY A 156 11.57 -11.00 -2.86
N PRO A 157 12.51 -11.90 -2.47
CA PRO A 157 12.87 -13.13 -3.21
C PRO A 157 11.77 -14.21 -3.17
N HIS A 158 10.51 -13.81 -3.32
CA HIS A 158 9.34 -14.63 -3.06
C HIS A 158 8.73 -15.14 -4.36
N ARG A 159 8.03 -16.26 -4.25
CA ARG A 159 7.32 -16.88 -5.38
C ARG A 159 6.00 -16.15 -5.47
N ARG A 160 5.71 -15.42 -6.55
CA ARG A 160 4.44 -14.67 -6.61
C ARG A 160 3.22 -15.55 -6.43
N ILE A 161 3.26 -16.76 -6.98
CA ILE A 161 2.23 -17.77 -6.80
C ILE A 161 2.85 -19.06 -6.24
N LEU A 162 2.18 -19.63 -5.25
CA LEU A 162 2.38 -20.97 -4.74
C LEU A 162 1.27 -21.88 -5.27
N ALA A 163 1.64 -23.09 -5.66
CA ALA A 163 0.70 -24.20 -5.84
C ALA A 163 0.78 -25.10 -4.61
N ILE A 164 -0.33 -25.26 -3.90
CA ILE A 164 -0.44 -26.09 -2.69
C ILE A 164 -1.40 -27.24 -2.99
N HIS A 165 -0.90 -28.47 -2.83
CA HIS A 165 -1.65 -29.69 -3.06
C HIS A 165 -2.15 -30.27 -1.74
N ALA A 166 -3.47 -30.44 -1.63
CA ALA A 166 -4.14 -31.17 -0.58
C ALA A 166 -4.96 -32.32 -1.21
N PRO A 167 -5.45 -33.30 -0.43
CA PRO A 167 -6.34 -34.33 -0.97
C PRO A 167 -7.51 -33.69 -1.73
N GLU A 168 -7.68 -34.06 -3.01
CA GLU A 168 -8.73 -33.59 -3.92
C GLU A 168 -8.70 -32.09 -4.28
N MET A 169 -7.82 -31.29 -3.69
CA MET A 169 -7.83 -29.85 -3.83
C MET A 169 -6.46 -29.29 -4.21
N LEU A 170 -6.46 -28.42 -5.22
CA LEU A 170 -5.33 -27.58 -5.57
C LEU A 170 -5.67 -26.15 -5.16
N THR A 171 -4.80 -25.54 -4.35
CA THR A 171 -4.84 -24.11 -4.06
C THR A 171 -3.73 -23.40 -4.83
N LEU A 172 -4.10 -22.38 -5.61
CA LEU A 172 -3.16 -21.38 -6.11
C LEU A 172 -3.24 -20.18 -5.19
N ALA A 173 -2.13 -19.79 -4.58
CA ALA A 173 -2.12 -18.71 -3.60
C ALA A 173 -1.01 -17.71 -3.92
N THR A 174 -1.27 -16.45 -3.64
CA THR A 174 -0.24 -15.43 -3.70
C THR A 174 0.69 -15.54 -2.48
N ASP A 175 1.95 -15.16 -2.66
CA ASP A 175 2.93 -15.08 -1.58
C ASP A 175 3.77 -13.81 -1.73
N GLY A 176 3.20 -12.70 -1.24
CA GLY A 176 3.91 -11.43 -1.24
C GLY A 176 3.04 -10.19 -1.07
N LEU A 177 1.71 -10.30 -1.16
CA LEU A 177 0.81 -9.15 -1.05
C LEU A 177 0.87 -8.46 0.32
N SER A 178 0.98 -9.26 1.36
CA SER A 178 1.09 -8.82 2.74
C SER A 178 2.53 -8.42 3.15
N THR A 179 3.48 -8.39 2.22
CA THR A 179 4.85 -7.98 2.53
C THR A 179 4.88 -6.49 2.86
N PRO A 180 5.42 -6.08 4.01
CA PRO A 180 5.56 -4.67 4.36
C PRO A 180 6.24 -3.86 3.26
N TRP A 181 5.82 -2.61 3.09
CA TRP A 181 6.39 -1.75 2.06
C TRP A 181 7.84 -1.39 2.37
N ALA A 182 8.71 -1.53 1.36
CA ALA A 182 10.02 -0.88 1.37
C ALA A 182 9.84 0.61 1.13
N GLY A 183 10.75 1.43 1.66
CA GLY A 183 10.64 2.88 1.45
C GLY A 183 9.57 3.58 2.31
N ILE A 184 8.76 2.81 3.06
CA ILE A 184 7.71 3.31 3.96
C ILE A 184 8.02 2.84 5.39
N SER A 185 7.85 3.73 6.34
CA SER A 185 8.08 3.48 7.77
C SER A 185 6.84 3.01 8.52
N ASP A 186 5.65 3.25 7.96
CA ASP A 186 4.37 2.85 8.53
C ASP A 186 4.37 1.35 8.86
N GLN A 187 3.84 1.01 10.03
CA GLN A 187 3.76 -0.36 10.55
C GLN A 187 2.55 -1.08 9.93
N GLU A 188 2.64 -1.34 8.63
CA GLU A 188 1.57 -1.96 7.85
C GLU A 188 2.09 -3.13 6.99
N ASN A 189 1.23 -4.13 6.82
CA ASN A 189 1.51 -5.30 5.98
C ASN A 189 1.10 -5.00 4.54
N GLY A 190 1.98 -4.45 3.70
CA GLY A 190 1.74 -4.36 2.25
C GLY A 190 0.33 -3.89 1.86
N VAL A 191 -0.35 -4.67 1.01
CA VAL A 191 -1.76 -4.44 0.63
C VAL A 191 -2.79 -5.03 1.60
N GLU A 192 -2.31 -5.53 2.74
CA GLU A 192 -3.08 -6.05 3.86
C GLU A 192 -3.95 -7.28 3.54
N CYS A 193 -3.56 -8.13 2.59
CA CYS A 193 -4.23 -9.41 2.32
C CYS A 193 -3.31 -10.41 1.60
N GLU A 194 -3.79 -11.64 1.43
CA GLU A 194 -3.33 -12.55 0.37
C GLU A 194 -4.55 -13.06 -0.42
N LEU A 195 -4.34 -13.37 -1.70
CA LEU A 195 -5.35 -13.92 -2.60
C LEU A 195 -5.12 -15.41 -2.81
N PHE A 196 -6.19 -16.16 -3.03
CA PHE A 196 -6.07 -17.55 -3.47
C PHE A 196 -7.25 -18.00 -4.33
N MET A 197 -7.04 -19.06 -5.10
CA MET A 197 -8.03 -19.79 -5.87
C MET A 197 -7.98 -21.26 -5.47
N GLU A 198 -9.13 -21.94 -5.52
CA GLU A 198 -9.23 -23.39 -5.27
C GLU A 198 -9.84 -24.09 -6.47
N PHE A 199 -9.25 -25.24 -6.81
CA PHE A 199 -9.66 -26.10 -7.90
C PHE A 199 -9.71 -27.55 -7.43
N ASN A 200 -10.53 -28.37 -8.09
CA ASN A 200 -10.45 -29.81 -7.92
C ASN A 200 -9.13 -30.31 -8.54
N ALA A 201 -8.26 -30.90 -7.72
CA ALA A 201 -6.94 -31.35 -8.18
C ALA A 201 -7.02 -32.40 -9.30
N ALA A 202 -8.09 -33.20 -9.35
CA ALA A 202 -8.24 -34.26 -10.36
C ALA A 202 -8.58 -33.74 -11.76
N THR A 203 -8.99 -32.48 -11.89
CA THR A 203 -9.45 -31.89 -13.15
C THR A 203 -8.48 -30.88 -13.75
N MET A 204 -7.28 -30.74 -13.17
CA MET A 204 -6.33 -29.69 -13.52
C MET A 204 -5.05 -30.29 -14.08
N ASP A 205 -4.66 -29.91 -15.30
CA ASP A 205 -3.34 -30.23 -15.83
C ASP A 205 -2.31 -29.10 -15.61
N ALA A 206 -1.04 -29.37 -15.89
CA ALA A 206 0.03 -28.40 -15.65
C ALA A 206 -0.10 -27.10 -16.44
N GLU A 207 -0.71 -27.14 -17.63
CA GLU A 207 -0.93 -25.95 -18.47
C GLU A 207 -2.05 -25.09 -17.88
N GLU A 208 -3.17 -25.70 -17.49
CA GLU A 208 -4.28 -25.02 -16.84
C GLU A 208 -3.84 -24.38 -15.52
N ILE A 209 -3.09 -25.11 -14.69
CA ILE A 209 -2.52 -24.59 -13.44
C ILE A 209 -1.64 -23.37 -13.74
N GLY A 210 -0.85 -23.44 -14.82
CA GLY A 210 -0.03 -22.32 -15.30
C GLY A 210 -0.86 -21.08 -15.64
N ASN A 211 -1.92 -21.28 -16.42
CA ASN A 211 -2.82 -20.21 -16.88
C ASN A 211 -3.55 -19.53 -15.71
N TRP A 212 -4.11 -20.31 -14.78
CA TRP A 212 -4.76 -19.74 -13.59
C TRP A 212 -3.77 -19.04 -12.65
N GLY A 213 -2.54 -19.52 -12.55
CA GLY A 213 -1.50 -18.82 -11.80
C GLY A 213 -1.16 -17.46 -12.43
N ASN A 214 -1.04 -17.38 -13.76
CA ASN A 214 -0.77 -16.14 -14.49
C ASN A 214 -1.90 -15.14 -14.31
N LEU A 215 -3.14 -15.64 -14.33
CA LEU A 215 -4.30 -14.83 -14.01
C LEU A 215 -4.25 -14.32 -12.57
N LEU A 216 -3.93 -15.17 -11.60
CA LEU A 216 -3.84 -14.77 -10.20
C LEU A 216 -2.75 -13.72 -9.95
N ILE A 217 -1.63 -13.76 -10.69
CA ILE A 217 -0.62 -12.68 -10.70
C ILE A 217 -1.26 -11.37 -11.18
N SER A 218 -1.99 -11.43 -12.30
CA SER A 218 -2.62 -10.25 -12.89
C SER A 218 -3.68 -9.65 -11.97
N ILE A 219 -4.46 -10.48 -11.28
CA ILE A 219 -5.42 -10.06 -10.26
C ILE A 219 -4.68 -9.45 -9.07
N GLY A 220 -3.62 -10.12 -8.61
CA GLY A 220 -2.69 -9.60 -7.62
C GLY A 220 -2.30 -8.18 -7.97
N ASP A 221 -1.62 -7.98 -9.11
CA ASP A 221 -1.12 -6.69 -9.62
C ASP A 221 -2.19 -5.59 -9.53
N LEU A 222 -3.44 -5.88 -9.93
CA LEU A 222 -4.53 -4.93 -9.78
C LEU A 222 -4.75 -4.53 -8.31
N VAL A 223 -4.79 -5.49 -7.38
CA VAL A 223 -4.96 -5.13 -5.95
C VAL A 223 -3.75 -4.40 -5.36
N ALA A 224 -2.52 -4.61 -5.88
CA ALA A 224 -1.35 -3.78 -5.52
C ALA A 224 -1.53 -2.32 -5.91
N ASP A 225 -2.09 -2.06 -7.09
CA ASP A 225 -2.14 -0.74 -7.71
C ASP A 225 -3.22 0.18 -7.09
N GLY A 226 -3.54 -0.02 -5.80
CA GLY A 226 -4.31 0.91 -4.99
C GLY A 226 -5.76 0.52 -4.74
N HIS A 227 -6.18 -0.68 -5.13
CA HIS A 227 -7.48 -1.18 -4.72
C HIS A 227 -7.38 -1.65 -3.26
N ARG A 228 -8.10 -0.95 -2.35
CA ARG A 228 -8.27 -1.36 -0.94
C ARG A 228 -9.23 -2.55 -0.84
N VAL A 229 -8.94 -3.61 -1.59
CA VAL A 229 -9.81 -4.76 -1.81
C VAL A 229 -10.19 -5.42 -0.49
N ALA A 230 -9.25 -5.56 0.45
CA ALA A 230 -9.54 -6.12 1.76
C ALA A 230 -10.68 -5.38 2.47
N ARG A 231 -10.63 -4.04 2.46
CA ARG A 231 -11.68 -3.19 3.05
C ARG A 231 -13.01 -3.31 2.30
N ASP A 232 -12.96 -3.33 0.97
CA ASP A 232 -14.18 -3.39 0.16
C ASP A 232 -14.86 -4.76 0.28
N VAL A 233 -14.08 -5.85 0.30
CA VAL A 233 -14.55 -7.20 0.60
C VAL A 233 -15.09 -7.31 2.02
N ASP A 234 -14.45 -6.70 3.02
CA ASP A 234 -14.95 -6.70 4.41
C ASP A 234 -16.29 -5.97 4.53
N LYS A 235 -16.42 -4.80 3.89
CA LYS A 235 -17.65 -4.01 3.87
C LYS A 235 -18.81 -4.73 3.17
N HIS A 236 -18.53 -5.39 2.04
CA HIS A 236 -19.57 -5.93 1.16
C HIS A 236 -19.76 -7.45 1.29
N GLY A 237 -18.86 -8.16 1.97
CA GLY A 237 -18.78 -9.62 2.07
C GLY A 237 -18.19 -10.29 0.81
N ALA A 238 -18.65 -9.86 -0.35
CA ALA A 238 -18.07 -10.22 -1.65
C ALA A 238 -18.29 -9.12 -2.69
N ILE A 239 -17.39 -9.04 -3.66
CA ILE A 239 -17.41 -8.05 -4.73
C ILE A 239 -17.19 -8.71 -6.09
N LEU A 240 -17.81 -8.15 -7.13
CA LEU A 240 -17.48 -8.42 -8.53
C LEU A 240 -16.31 -7.54 -8.93
N PHE A 241 -15.13 -8.13 -9.13
CA PHE A 241 -13.88 -7.40 -9.18
C PHE A 241 -13.47 -6.98 -10.59
N CYS A 242 -13.18 -7.96 -11.45
CA CYS A 242 -12.71 -7.68 -12.80
C CYS A 242 -13.32 -8.61 -13.85
N ARG A 243 -13.26 -8.19 -15.12
CA ARG A 243 -13.61 -9.01 -16.28
C ARG A 243 -12.38 -9.79 -16.75
N LEU A 244 -12.62 -11.01 -17.22
CA LEU A 244 -11.62 -11.87 -17.85
C LEU A 244 -11.62 -11.67 -19.36
N THR A 245 -10.49 -11.97 -19.99
CA THR A 245 -10.39 -12.06 -21.45
C THR A 245 -11.09 -13.33 -21.95
N ASP A 246 -11.32 -13.41 -23.26
CA ASP A 246 -11.96 -14.57 -23.89
C ASP A 246 -11.17 -15.88 -23.72
N ASP A 247 -9.89 -15.79 -23.35
CA ASP A 247 -9.00 -16.94 -23.12
C ASP A 247 -9.46 -17.83 -21.94
N TYR A 248 -10.28 -17.29 -21.03
CA TYR A 248 -10.75 -17.99 -19.83
C TYR A 248 -12.18 -18.54 -19.96
N ARG A 249 -12.76 -18.52 -21.16
CA ARG A 249 -14.13 -19.03 -21.38
C ARG A 249 -14.25 -20.49 -20.89
N PRO A 250 -15.37 -20.84 -20.23
CA PRO A 250 -16.60 -20.06 -20.10
C PRO A 250 -16.60 -19.02 -18.97
N MET A 251 -15.52 -18.91 -18.19
CA MET A 251 -15.41 -17.90 -17.14
C MET A 251 -15.19 -16.51 -17.76
N THR A 252 -15.97 -15.53 -17.31
CA THR A 252 -15.96 -14.16 -17.84
C THR A 252 -15.58 -13.12 -16.78
N ARG A 253 -15.63 -13.47 -15.49
CA ARG A 253 -15.37 -12.52 -14.38
C ARG A 253 -14.71 -13.19 -13.19
N ILE A 254 -14.11 -12.34 -12.34
CA ILE A 254 -13.61 -12.70 -11.01
C ILE A 254 -14.49 -12.06 -9.94
N MET A 255 -14.90 -12.89 -8.99
CA MET A 255 -15.40 -12.42 -7.70
C MET A 255 -14.33 -12.54 -6.64
N LEU A 256 -14.31 -11.60 -5.70
CA LEU A 256 -13.47 -11.65 -4.52
C LEU A 256 -14.37 -11.74 -3.28
N SER A 257 -14.07 -12.66 -2.38
CA SER A 257 -14.82 -12.86 -1.13
C SER A 257 -13.91 -13.13 0.04
N ARG A 258 -14.35 -12.75 1.24
CA ARG A 258 -13.62 -13.02 2.47
C ARG A 258 -13.60 -14.51 2.77
N ASP A 259 -12.42 -15.06 2.99
CA ASP A 259 -12.26 -16.39 3.60
C ASP A 259 -12.26 -16.25 5.14
N PRO A 260 -12.84 -17.18 5.90
CA PRO A 260 -12.85 -17.10 7.36
C PRO A 260 -11.46 -17.14 7.98
N ASP A 261 -10.50 -17.77 7.31
CA ASP A 261 -9.13 -17.83 7.78
C ASP A 261 -8.36 -16.52 7.49
N ARG A 262 -7.18 -16.46 8.09
CA ARG A 262 -6.23 -15.35 7.95
C ARG A 262 -4.82 -15.87 8.23
N ILE A 263 -3.83 -15.13 7.77
CA ILE A 263 -2.42 -15.41 8.06
C ILE A 263 -2.07 -14.67 9.34
N ASP A 264 -2.03 -15.40 10.45
CA ASP A 264 -1.53 -14.89 11.74
C ASP A 264 0.01 -14.88 11.76
N GLY A 265 0.60 -14.19 12.74
CA GLY A 265 2.05 -14.17 12.95
C GLY A 265 2.84 -13.25 12.00
N LEU A 266 2.15 -12.52 11.12
CA LEU A 266 2.74 -11.45 10.33
C LEU A 266 3.20 -10.28 11.23
N PRO A 267 4.25 -9.53 10.84
CA PRO A 267 4.89 -8.53 11.70
C PRO A 267 3.98 -7.41 12.20
N PHE A 268 2.98 -7.01 11.40
CA PHE A 268 2.08 -5.90 11.73
C PHE A 268 0.62 -6.33 11.93
N GLY A 269 0.43 -7.54 12.44
CA GLY A 269 -0.89 -8.12 12.66
C GLY A 269 -1.30 -9.07 11.56
N ALA A 270 -2.43 -9.75 11.73
CA ALA A 270 -2.86 -10.79 10.79
C ALA A 270 -3.33 -10.20 9.45
N ALA A 271 -3.08 -10.91 8.35
CA ALA A 271 -3.59 -10.53 7.03
C ALA A 271 -4.80 -11.39 6.66
N PRO A 272 -5.94 -10.79 6.26
CA PRO A 272 -7.07 -11.51 5.72
C PRO A 272 -6.70 -12.30 4.46
N LEU A 273 -7.31 -13.46 4.31
CA LEU A 273 -7.40 -14.18 3.05
C LEU A 273 -8.64 -13.77 2.25
N ILE A 274 -8.43 -13.61 0.95
CA ILE A 274 -9.48 -13.29 -0.01
C ILE A 274 -9.48 -14.37 -1.09
N ARG A 275 -10.61 -15.04 -1.24
CA ARG A 275 -10.82 -16.03 -2.28
C ARG A 275 -11.17 -15.35 -3.59
N ALA A 276 -10.38 -15.60 -4.62
CA ALA A 276 -10.70 -15.26 -6.00
C ALA A 276 -11.46 -16.42 -6.66
N THR A 277 -12.68 -16.15 -7.11
CA THR A 277 -13.57 -17.14 -7.71
C THR A 277 -13.90 -16.75 -9.15
N PRO A 278 -13.40 -17.51 -10.15
CA PRO A 278 -13.83 -17.36 -11.54
C PRO A 278 -15.29 -17.78 -11.72
N ILE A 279 -16.05 -16.96 -12.43
CA ILE A 279 -17.46 -17.20 -12.75
C ILE A 279 -17.80 -16.93 -14.21
N ALA A 280 -18.83 -17.62 -14.69
CA ALA A 280 -19.48 -17.34 -15.96
C ALA A 280 -20.57 -16.27 -15.80
N GLU A 281 -20.86 -15.53 -16.88
CA GLU A 281 -21.88 -14.46 -16.86
C GLU A 281 -23.27 -14.97 -16.47
N ALA A 282 -23.61 -16.21 -16.85
CA ALA A 282 -24.89 -16.84 -16.53
C ALA A 282 -25.14 -16.97 -15.01
N GLU A 283 -24.10 -16.95 -14.18
CA GLU A 283 -24.24 -17.12 -12.73
C GLU A 283 -24.76 -15.85 -12.04
N ILE A 284 -24.56 -14.70 -12.68
CA ILE A 284 -25.01 -13.37 -12.22
C ILE A 284 -26.12 -12.79 -13.10
N GLU A 285 -26.64 -13.58 -14.05
CA GLU A 285 -27.74 -13.17 -14.91
C GLU A 285 -28.98 -12.82 -14.09
N GLY A 286 -29.65 -11.72 -14.47
CA GLY A 286 -30.84 -11.22 -13.77
C GLY A 286 -30.56 -10.40 -12.50
N HIS A 287 -29.30 -10.21 -12.12
CA HIS A 287 -28.92 -9.30 -11.04
C HIS A 287 -28.56 -7.90 -11.56
N ASP A 288 -28.85 -6.88 -10.74
CA ASP A 288 -28.42 -5.51 -11.02
C ASP A 288 -26.92 -5.36 -10.77
N LEU A 289 -26.17 -5.05 -11.83
CA LEU A 289 -24.72 -4.85 -11.78
C LEU A 289 -24.32 -3.37 -11.63
N SER A 290 -25.29 -2.46 -11.53
CA SER A 290 -25.04 -1.03 -11.31
C SER A 290 -24.77 -0.68 -9.84
N GLU A 291 -25.03 -1.61 -8.93
CA GLU A 291 -24.65 -1.52 -7.51
C GLU A 291 -23.13 -1.35 -7.38
N GLU A 292 -22.69 -0.61 -6.35
CA GLU A 292 -21.29 -0.53 -5.95
C GLU A 292 -20.71 -1.95 -5.85
N TRP A 293 -19.66 -2.22 -6.63
CA TRP A 293 -18.99 -3.53 -6.71
C TRP A 293 -19.88 -4.72 -7.14
N GLY A 294 -21.11 -4.52 -7.61
CA GLY A 294 -22.03 -5.62 -7.91
C GLY A 294 -22.21 -6.61 -6.76
N ALA A 295 -22.12 -6.13 -5.52
CA ALA A 295 -21.96 -6.96 -4.31
C ALA A 295 -23.10 -7.95 -4.11
N THR A 296 -24.35 -7.57 -4.42
CA THR A 296 -25.50 -8.46 -4.30
C THR A 296 -25.44 -9.62 -5.29
N ALA A 297 -25.07 -9.35 -6.55
CA ALA A 297 -24.86 -10.38 -7.56
C ALA A 297 -23.75 -11.34 -7.12
N ALA A 298 -22.64 -10.80 -6.60
CA ALA A 298 -21.51 -11.59 -6.17
C ALA A 298 -21.87 -12.54 -5.01
N ARG A 299 -22.52 -12.01 -3.97
CA ARG A 299 -22.97 -12.83 -2.83
C ARG A 299 -23.97 -13.91 -3.25
N ALA A 300 -24.91 -13.59 -4.11
CA ALA A 300 -25.89 -14.56 -4.60
C ALA A 300 -25.24 -15.70 -5.39
N ALA A 301 -24.28 -15.39 -6.27
CA ALA A 301 -23.55 -16.39 -7.04
C ALA A 301 -22.70 -17.30 -6.14
N LEU A 302 -21.98 -16.74 -5.16
CA LEU A 302 -21.18 -17.53 -4.22
C LEU A 302 -22.04 -18.39 -3.29
N ALA A 303 -23.20 -17.89 -2.85
CA ALA A 303 -24.13 -18.67 -2.04
C ALA A 303 -24.68 -19.88 -2.82
N LYS A 304 -24.98 -19.74 -4.11
CA LYS A 304 -25.40 -20.87 -4.98
C LYS A 304 -24.31 -21.95 -5.09
N ARG A 305 -23.03 -21.56 -5.03
CA ARG A 305 -21.87 -22.47 -5.01
C ARG A 305 -21.56 -23.02 -3.60
N GLY A 306 -22.30 -22.61 -2.56
CA GLY A 306 -22.02 -23.00 -1.17
C GLY A 306 -20.74 -22.39 -0.58
N ILE A 307 -20.18 -21.35 -1.22
CA ILE A 307 -18.91 -20.71 -0.79
C ILE A 307 -19.16 -19.68 0.30
N LEU A 308 -20.25 -18.92 0.21
CA LEU A 308 -20.73 -18.05 1.29
C LEU A 308 -21.90 -18.73 1.99
N GLN A 309 -21.77 -18.92 3.30
CA GLN A 309 -22.93 -19.21 4.13
C GLN A 309 -23.74 -17.92 4.28
N GLN A 310 -25.05 -17.98 4.04
CA GLN A 310 -25.91 -16.83 4.33
C GLN A 310 -25.79 -16.53 5.83
N PRO A 311 -25.62 -15.26 6.23
CA PRO A 311 -25.76 -14.91 7.63
C PRO A 311 -27.19 -15.30 8.05
N THR A 312 -27.29 -16.20 9.03
CA THR A 312 -28.54 -16.52 9.72
C THR A 312 -29.08 -15.31 10.46
#